data_AF-A0AAN4HBU1-F1
#
_entry.id   AF-A0AAN4HBU1-F1
#
_cell.length_a   1.000
_cell.length_b   1.000
_cell.length_c   1.000
_cell.angle_alpha   90.00
_cell.angle_beta   90.00
_cell.angle_gamma   90.00
#
_symmetry.space_group_name_H-M   'P 1'
#
loop_
_entity.id
_entity.type
_entity.pdbx_description
1 polymer ?
#
loop_
_entity_poly.entity_id
_entity_poly.type
_entity_poly.pdbx_seq_one_letter_code
_entity_poly.pdbx_strand_id
1 'polypeptide(L)'
;MTNHTNSSEKTITPTVRRCATIDLHHKLLQESEQYKNARVEIESMTNEYLNSVRVQEERPVVKIPVVVHVVWNTEEQNISEEQVHSQIDVLNLDFRAANPDIANVPSVFKDSVSDARVEFILANNDPNGNQTNGITRTHTTKQSFLYSDDSVKSKSTGGADAWPSDKYLNLWVCPQILDEDGEEILGYGTISWRSV
;
A
#
# COMPACT_ATOMS: atom_id res chain seq x y z
N MET A 1 19.55 -0.09 -50.87
CA MET A 1 18.16 0.12 -50.41
C MET A 1 17.51 -1.25 -50.31
N THR A 2 17.55 -1.83 -49.12
CA THR A 2 16.94 -3.13 -48.84
C THR A 2 16.04 -2.94 -47.63
N ASN A 3 14.73 -3.08 -47.89
CA ASN A 3 13.65 -2.95 -46.93
C ASN A 3 13.79 -4.00 -45.83
N HIS A 4 13.99 -3.53 -44.59
CA HIS A 4 13.71 -4.35 -43.42
C HIS A 4 12.21 -4.26 -43.13
N THR A 5 11.55 -5.39 -43.37
CA THR A 5 10.14 -5.67 -43.10
C THR A 5 9.79 -5.48 -41.62
N ASN A 6 8.64 -4.83 -41.39
CA ASN A 6 7.92 -4.68 -40.13
C ASN A 6 8.04 -5.89 -39.20
N SER A 7 8.70 -5.70 -38.07
CA SER A 7 8.44 -6.51 -36.88
C SER A 7 7.11 -6.03 -36.29
N SER A 8 6.13 -6.92 -36.25
CA SER A 8 4.87 -6.70 -35.56
C SER A 8 5.14 -6.50 -34.06
N GLU A 9 5.09 -5.26 -33.59
CA GLU A 9 4.96 -4.94 -32.18
C GLU A 9 3.67 -5.60 -31.66
N LYS A 10 3.83 -6.73 -30.98
CA LYS A 10 2.75 -7.34 -30.20
C LYS A 10 2.51 -6.41 -29.02
N THR A 11 1.48 -5.57 -29.10
CA THR A 11 1.00 -4.80 -27.96
C THR A 11 0.50 -5.80 -26.90
N ILE A 12 1.36 -6.13 -25.94
CA ILE A 12 0.99 -6.94 -24.78
C ILE A 12 0.26 -6.00 -23.84
N THR A 13 -1.03 -5.78 -24.09
CA THR A 13 -1.90 -5.16 -23.08
C THR A 13 -2.00 -6.16 -21.92
N PRO A 14 -1.68 -5.77 -20.67
CA PRO A 14 -1.85 -6.65 -19.53
C PRO A 14 -3.32 -7.09 -19.46
N THR A 15 -3.58 -8.39 -19.57
CA THR A 15 -4.93 -8.96 -19.52
C THR A 15 -5.37 -9.30 -18.10
N VAL A 16 -4.49 -9.11 -17.11
CA VAL A 16 -4.73 -9.48 -15.70
C VAL A 16 -4.57 -8.24 -14.83
N ARG A 17 -5.64 -7.87 -14.12
CA ARG A 17 -5.61 -6.83 -13.11
C ARG A 17 -5.01 -7.41 -11.83
N ARG A 18 -3.94 -6.80 -11.33
CA ARG A 18 -3.28 -7.22 -10.08
C ARG A 18 -3.49 -6.26 -8.91
N CYS A 19 -3.95 -5.04 -9.19
CA CYS A 19 -4.15 -4.00 -8.19
C CYS A 19 -5.45 -3.24 -8.48
N ALA A 20 -6.31 -3.09 -7.46
CA ALA A 20 -7.61 -2.42 -7.59
C ALA A 20 -7.65 -1.00 -6.98
N THR A 21 -6.48 -0.42 -6.67
CA THR A 21 -6.36 0.92 -6.06
C THR A 21 -7.06 2.01 -6.88
N ILE A 22 -6.92 1.99 -8.22
CA ILE A 22 -7.51 3.02 -9.08
C ILE A 22 -9.04 2.86 -9.18
N ASP A 23 -9.53 1.63 -9.23
CA ASP A 23 -10.97 1.38 -9.25
C ASP A 23 -11.60 1.81 -7.93
N LEU A 24 -10.98 1.46 -6.80
CA LEU A 24 -11.41 1.92 -5.48
C LEU A 24 -11.34 3.45 -5.38
N HIS A 25 -10.29 4.08 -5.91
CA HIS A 25 -10.16 5.53 -5.96
C HIS A 25 -11.33 6.18 -6.71
N HIS A 26 -11.67 5.69 -7.90
CA HIS A 26 -12.81 6.22 -8.67
C HIS A 26 -14.15 5.97 -7.98
N LYS A 27 -14.35 4.79 -7.40
CA LYS A 27 -15.54 4.48 -6.59
C LYS A 27 -15.71 5.47 -5.44
N LEU A 28 -14.66 5.67 -4.64
CA LEU A 28 -14.69 6.59 -3.52
C LEU A 28 -14.87 8.05 -3.95
N LEU A 29 -14.30 8.46 -5.10
CA LEU A 29 -14.57 9.77 -5.70
C LEU A 29 -16.02 9.95 -6.13
N GLN A 30 -16.80 8.88 -6.38
CA GLN A 30 -18.21 8.99 -6.73
C GLN A 30 -19.09 8.95 -5.47
N GLU A 31 -18.75 8.06 -4.53
CA GLU A 31 -19.63 7.68 -3.43
C GLU A 31 -19.36 8.45 -2.12
N SER A 32 -18.13 8.92 -1.89
CA SER A 32 -17.73 9.53 -0.61
C SER A 32 -17.34 11.00 -0.76
N GLU A 33 -18.19 11.89 -0.24
CA GLU A 33 -17.88 13.32 -0.19
C GLU A 33 -16.68 13.63 0.71
N GLN A 34 -16.53 12.86 1.80
CA GLN A 34 -15.37 12.96 2.68
C GLN A 34 -14.08 12.62 1.93
N TYR A 35 -14.09 11.58 1.09
CA TYR A 35 -12.93 11.21 0.28
C TYR A 35 -12.57 12.28 -0.75
N LYS A 36 -13.57 12.83 -1.47
CA LYS A 36 -13.35 13.95 -2.40
C LYS A 36 -12.69 15.14 -1.72
N ASN A 37 -13.23 15.55 -0.56
CA ASN A 37 -12.68 16.68 0.20
C ASN A 37 -11.27 16.40 0.69
N ALA A 38 -10.98 15.18 1.18
CA ALA A 38 -9.64 14.79 1.59
C ALA A 38 -8.63 14.84 0.42
N ARG A 39 -9.05 14.45 -0.80
CA ARG A 39 -8.21 14.56 -2.01
C ARG A 39 -7.91 16.01 -2.36
N VAL A 40 -8.92 16.89 -2.34
CA VAL A 40 -8.73 18.33 -2.58
C VAL A 40 -7.78 18.94 -1.55
N GLU A 41 -7.92 18.59 -0.28
CA GLU A 41 -7.07 19.07 0.81
C GLU A 41 -5.60 18.66 0.60
N ILE A 42 -5.32 17.40 0.26
CA ILE A 42 -3.95 16.91 -0.01
C ILE A 42 -3.30 17.67 -1.17
N GLU A 43 -4.03 17.86 -2.28
CA GLU A 43 -3.48 18.57 -3.44
C GLU A 43 -3.24 20.06 -3.12
N SER A 44 -4.14 20.70 -2.35
CA SER A 44 -3.93 22.08 -1.88
C SER A 44 -2.69 22.20 -1.00
N MET A 45 -2.57 21.34 0.01
CA MET A 45 -1.42 21.32 0.91
C MET A 45 -0.11 21.06 0.15
N THR A 46 -0.13 20.17 -0.85
CA THR A 46 1.05 19.88 -1.68
C THR A 46 1.46 21.10 -2.49
N ASN A 47 0.51 21.79 -3.13
CA ASN A 47 0.78 23.02 -3.89
C ASN A 47 1.28 24.16 -3.00
N GLU A 48 0.68 24.36 -1.83
CA GLU A 48 1.15 25.34 -0.84
C GLU A 48 2.57 25.03 -0.38
N TYR A 49 2.84 23.74 -0.10
CA TYR A 49 4.15 23.28 0.30
C TYR A 49 5.22 23.54 -0.77
N LEU A 50 4.93 23.20 -2.04
CA LEU A 50 5.83 23.43 -3.18
C LEU A 50 6.12 24.92 -3.42
N ASN A 51 5.14 25.80 -3.16
CA ASN A 51 5.28 27.24 -3.31
C ASN A 51 5.94 27.93 -2.10
N SER A 52 6.05 27.24 -0.97
CA SER A 52 6.72 27.79 0.21
C SER A 52 8.26 27.69 0.06
N VAL A 53 8.96 28.81 0.28
CA VAL A 53 10.44 28.93 0.16
C VAL A 53 11.13 28.20 1.33
N ARG A 54 11.06 26.88 1.38
CA ARG A 54 11.74 26.02 2.37
C ARG A 54 12.58 24.91 1.72
N VAL A 55 13.19 25.20 0.58
CA VAL A 55 13.94 24.23 -0.24
C VAL A 55 15.34 23.89 0.34
N GLN A 56 15.69 24.29 1.57
CA GLN A 56 17.09 24.20 2.04
C GLN A 56 17.33 23.60 3.43
N GLU A 57 16.45 22.73 3.93
CA GLU A 57 16.85 21.81 5.00
C GLU A 57 16.71 20.36 4.53
N GLU A 58 17.78 19.58 4.67
CA GLU A 58 17.72 18.13 4.49
C GLU A 58 16.64 17.58 5.41
N ARG A 59 15.56 17.05 4.82
CA ARG A 59 14.44 16.53 5.61
C ARG A 59 14.90 15.33 6.42
N PRO A 60 14.55 15.20 7.70
CA PRO A 60 14.86 13.98 8.45
C PRO A 60 14.18 12.76 7.81
N VAL A 61 14.71 11.58 8.08
CA VAL A 61 14.03 10.33 7.71
C VAL A 61 12.72 10.22 8.48
N VAL A 62 11.62 10.03 7.76
CA VAL A 62 10.28 9.88 8.31
C VAL A 62 10.07 8.43 8.71
N LYS A 63 9.81 8.18 9.99
CA LYS A 63 9.48 6.84 10.50
C LYS A 63 7.98 6.66 10.58
N ILE A 64 7.44 5.70 9.83
CA ILE A 64 6.02 5.37 9.78
C ILE A 64 5.79 4.13 10.65
N PRO A 65 5.03 4.23 11.76
CA PRO A 65 4.59 3.08 12.52
C PRO A 65 3.64 2.22 11.69
N VAL A 66 3.89 0.92 11.62
CA VAL A 66 3.11 -0.05 10.85
C VAL A 66 2.46 -1.05 11.79
N VAL A 67 1.19 -1.35 11.55
CA VAL A 67 0.53 -2.51 12.12
C VAL A 67 0.14 -3.46 10.99
N VAL A 68 0.45 -4.75 11.16
CA VAL A 68 0.11 -5.80 10.21
C VAL A 68 -1.00 -6.66 10.79
N HIS A 69 -2.17 -6.60 10.17
CA HIS A 69 -3.34 -7.39 10.50
C HIS A 69 -3.35 -8.67 9.65
N VAL A 70 -2.88 -9.78 10.22
CA VAL A 70 -2.97 -11.11 9.61
C VAL A 70 -4.37 -11.67 9.88
N VAL A 71 -5.21 -11.65 8.85
CA VAL A 71 -6.54 -12.26 8.86
C VAL A 71 -6.44 -13.61 8.16
N TRP A 72 -6.76 -14.71 8.84
CA TRP A 72 -6.47 -16.05 8.33
C TRP A 72 -7.66 -17.01 8.50
N ASN A 73 -7.86 -17.89 7.52
CA ASN A 73 -8.88 -18.93 7.54
C ASN A 73 -8.29 -20.34 7.72
N THR A 74 -7.10 -20.58 7.16
CA THR A 74 -6.31 -21.80 7.37
C THR A 74 -4.98 -21.49 8.04
N GLU A 75 -4.34 -22.48 8.67
CA GLU A 75 -3.08 -22.26 9.41
C GLU A 75 -1.94 -21.80 8.47
N GLU A 76 -1.96 -22.22 7.21
CA GLU A 76 -0.98 -21.80 6.21
C GLU A 76 -1.07 -20.29 5.88
N GLN A 77 -2.26 -19.70 6.07
CA GLN A 77 -2.49 -18.26 5.88
C GLN A 77 -2.10 -17.45 7.13
N ASN A 78 -1.89 -18.11 8.28
CA ASN A 78 -1.40 -17.50 9.50
C ASN A 78 0.12 -17.28 9.42
N ILE A 79 0.55 -16.43 8.49
CA ILE A 79 1.95 -16.24 8.11
C ILE A 79 2.87 -15.94 9.30
N SER A 80 4.12 -16.41 9.23
CA SER A 80 5.05 -16.28 10.34
C SER A 80 5.47 -14.81 10.57
N GLU A 81 5.98 -14.52 11.77
CA GLU A 81 6.49 -13.17 12.06
C GLU A 81 7.70 -12.84 11.17
N GLU A 82 8.54 -13.82 10.86
CA GLU A 82 9.69 -13.67 9.98
C GLU A 82 9.26 -13.25 8.56
N GLN A 83 8.14 -13.80 8.06
CA GLN A 83 7.59 -13.39 6.78
C GLN A 83 7.09 -11.94 6.82
N VAL A 84 6.43 -11.52 7.91
CA VAL A 84 6.03 -10.12 8.10
C VAL A 84 7.24 -9.21 8.15
N HIS A 85 8.26 -9.55 8.93
CA HIS A 85 9.51 -8.80 9.02
C HIS A 85 10.21 -8.66 7.67
N SER A 86 10.27 -9.73 6.87
CA SER A 86 10.87 -9.69 5.54
C SER A 86 10.19 -8.68 4.61
N GLN A 87 8.87 -8.49 4.74
CA GLN A 87 8.14 -7.48 3.96
C GLN A 87 8.47 -6.05 4.42
N ILE A 88 8.61 -5.84 5.74
CA ILE A 88 9.04 -4.54 6.28
C ILE A 88 10.46 -4.21 5.83
N ASP A 89 11.36 -5.21 5.79
CA ASP A 89 12.73 -5.05 5.29
C ASP A 89 12.74 -4.65 3.81
N VAL A 90 11.93 -5.30 2.96
CA VAL A 90 11.80 -4.94 1.54
C VAL A 90 11.27 -3.52 1.38
N LEU A 91 10.24 -3.11 2.14
CA LEU A 91 9.74 -1.73 2.11
C LEU A 91 10.84 -0.73 2.48
N ASN A 92 11.65 -1.04 3.49
CA ASN A 92 12.76 -0.18 3.88
C ASN A 92 13.87 -0.13 2.82
N LEU A 93 14.17 -1.25 2.15
CA LEU A 93 15.13 -1.25 1.05
C LEU A 93 14.65 -0.36 -0.12
N ASP A 94 13.39 -0.52 -0.52
CA ASP A 94 12.84 0.19 -1.67
C ASP A 94 12.69 1.70 -1.40
N PHE A 95 12.13 2.07 -0.24
CA PHE A 95 11.88 3.48 0.11
C PHE A 95 13.14 4.24 0.55
N ARG A 96 14.24 3.52 0.81
CA ARG A 96 15.56 4.11 1.07
C ARG A 96 16.51 4.00 -0.13
N ALA A 97 16.02 3.53 -1.28
CA ALA A 97 16.83 3.27 -2.47
C ALA A 97 18.11 2.45 -2.14
N ALA A 98 17.95 1.45 -1.27
CA ALA A 98 18.99 0.54 -0.82
C ALA A 98 18.82 -0.88 -1.40
N ASN A 99 17.79 -1.11 -2.22
CA ASN A 99 17.52 -2.36 -2.90
C ASN A 99 18.62 -2.69 -3.95
N PRO A 100 19.20 -3.91 -3.93
CA PRO A 100 20.32 -4.26 -4.82
C PRO A 100 20.03 -4.16 -6.33
N ASP A 101 18.78 -4.33 -6.74
CA ASP A 101 18.34 -4.29 -8.13
C ASP A 101 18.26 -2.87 -8.72
N ILE A 102 18.55 -1.82 -7.93
CA ILE A 102 18.84 -0.48 -8.47
C ILE A 102 19.95 -0.52 -9.53
N ALA A 103 20.89 -1.48 -9.42
CA ALA A 103 21.92 -1.69 -10.43
C ALA A 103 21.35 -2.00 -11.83
N ASN A 104 20.10 -2.49 -11.92
CA ASN A 104 19.41 -2.83 -13.16
C ASN A 104 18.64 -1.66 -13.78
N VAL A 105 18.58 -0.50 -13.11
CA VAL A 105 17.89 0.69 -13.64
C VAL A 105 18.54 1.12 -14.97
N PRO A 106 17.76 1.25 -16.06
CA PRO A 106 18.27 1.72 -17.34
C PRO A 106 19.02 3.06 -17.22
N SER A 107 20.10 3.22 -17.96
CA SER A 107 20.98 4.40 -17.86
C SER A 107 20.23 5.74 -17.98
N VAL A 108 19.21 5.79 -18.84
CA VAL A 108 18.38 6.99 -19.06
C VAL A 108 17.55 7.41 -17.84
N PHE A 109 17.37 6.54 -16.84
CA PHE A 109 16.59 6.80 -15.63
C PHE A 109 17.44 6.85 -14.36
N LYS A 110 18.76 6.66 -14.46
CA LYS A 110 19.65 6.64 -13.28
C LYS A 110 19.58 7.94 -12.47
N ASP A 111 19.46 9.07 -13.15
CA ASP A 111 19.37 10.39 -12.52
C ASP A 111 18.02 10.63 -11.80
N SER A 112 17.02 9.77 -12.04
CA SER A 112 15.71 9.82 -11.38
C SER A 112 15.61 8.94 -10.14
N VAL A 113 16.63 8.13 -9.84
CA VAL A 113 16.66 7.31 -8.62
C VAL A 113 16.82 8.22 -7.41
N SER A 114 15.95 8.06 -6.41
CA SER A 114 15.93 8.93 -5.24
C SER A 114 15.61 8.15 -3.96
N ASP A 115 16.29 8.49 -2.87
CA ASP A 115 15.95 8.06 -1.51
C ASP A 115 14.72 8.84 -1.04
N ALA A 116 13.59 8.15 -0.82
CA ALA A 116 12.36 8.78 -0.35
C ALA A 116 12.46 9.21 1.13
N ARG A 117 13.49 8.75 1.85
CA ARG A 117 13.77 9.02 3.27
C ARG A 117 12.60 8.63 4.15
N VAL A 118 11.99 7.48 3.85
CA VAL A 118 10.92 6.86 4.64
C VAL A 118 11.42 5.53 5.20
N GLU A 119 11.18 5.30 6.48
CA GLU A 119 11.42 4.03 7.15
C GLU A 119 10.11 3.51 7.77
N PHE A 120 9.82 2.24 7.53
CA PHE A 120 8.70 1.52 8.11
C PHE A 120 9.19 0.74 9.33
N ILE A 121 8.49 0.93 10.46
CA ILE A 121 8.79 0.23 11.70
C ILE A 121 7.51 -0.41 12.22
N LEU A 122 7.56 -1.69 12.60
CA LEU A 122 6.42 -2.30 13.29
C LEU A 122 6.16 -1.54 14.60
N ALA A 123 4.89 -1.25 14.86
CA ALA A 123 4.48 -0.53 16.05
C ALA A 123 4.88 -1.29 17.32
N ASN A 124 5.44 -0.58 18.29
CA ASN A 124 5.82 -1.14 19.59
C ASN A 124 4.80 -0.85 20.70
N ASN A 125 3.82 0.01 20.43
CA ASN A 125 2.69 0.29 21.28
C ASN A 125 1.39 0.20 20.47
N ASP A 126 0.34 -0.34 21.08
CA ASP A 126 -1.00 -0.38 20.51
C ASP A 126 -1.71 0.99 20.70
N PRO A 127 -2.93 1.17 20.15
CA PRO A 127 -3.67 2.43 20.30
C PRO A 127 -4.02 2.80 21.74
N ASN A 128 -4.01 1.83 22.66
CA ASN A 128 -4.30 2.01 24.09
C ASN A 128 -3.01 2.25 24.90
N GLY A 129 -1.84 2.24 24.26
CA GLY A 129 -0.54 2.43 24.91
C GLY A 129 0.09 1.16 25.51
N ASN A 130 -0.44 -0.02 25.20
CA ASN A 130 0.15 -1.28 25.65
C ASN A 130 1.26 -1.73 24.70
N GLN A 131 2.27 -2.43 25.22
CA GLN A 131 3.35 -2.99 24.41
C GLN A 131 2.81 -4.03 23.41
N THR A 132 3.33 -3.98 22.18
CA THR A 132 2.97 -4.90 21.09
C THR A 132 4.18 -5.14 20.18
N ASN A 133 4.11 -6.17 19.32
CA ASN A 133 5.05 -6.39 18.23
C ASN A 133 4.55 -5.82 16.89
N GLY A 134 3.40 -5.14 16.89
CA GLY A 134 2.82 -4.51 15.69
C GLY A 134 2.14 -5.51 14.75
N ILE A 135 1.90 -6.74 15.21
CA ILE A 135 1.23 -7.80 14.45
C ILE A 135 -0.02 -8.22 15.21
N THR A 136 -1.18 -8.15 14.54
CA THR A 136 -2.43 -8.70 15.08
C THR A 136 -2.84 -9.91 14.25
N ARG A 137 -3.41 -10.93 14.89
CA ARG A 137 -3.85 -12.17 14.22
C ARG A 137 -5.33 -12.40 14.48
N THR A 138 -6.12 -12.52 13.42
CA THR A 138 -7.57 -12.69 13.50
C THR A 138 -7.99 -13.89 12.65
N HIS A 139 -8.50 -14.93 13.30
CA HIS A 139 -9.13 -16.04 12.60
C HIS A 139 -10.47 -15.60 11.98
N THR A 140 -10.73 -16.01 10.74
CA THR A 140 -11.97 -15.74 10.01
C THR A 140 -12.56 -17.02 9.41
N THR A 141 -13.86 -17.03 9.16
CA THR A 141 -14.52 -18.08 8.38
C THR A 141 -14.58 -17.76 6.88
N LYS A 142 -14.13 -16.57 6.48
CA LYS A 142 -14.14 -16.12 5.08
C LYS A 142 -12.95 -16.71 4.32
N GLN A 143 -13.23 -17.25 3.14
CA GLN A 143 -12.19 -17.73 2.21
C GLN A 143 -11.63 -16.61 1.33
N SER A 144 -12.37 -15.51 1.19
CA SER A 144 -11.98 -14.36 0.37
C SER A 144 -12.62 -13.07 0.90
N PHE A 145 -12.07 -11.94 0.48
CA PHE A 145 -12.56 -10.60 0.75
C PHE A 145 -12.68 -9.82 -0.57
N LEU A 146 -13.71 -8.98 -0.69
CA LEU A 146 -13.87 -8.10 -1.84
C LEU A 146 -13.08 -6.81 -1.59
N TYR A 147 -12.35 -6.31 -2.58
CA TYR A 147 -11.57 -5.07 -2.39
C TYR A 147 -12.45 -3.83 -2.15
N SER A 148 -13.70 -3.87 -2.61
CA SER A 148 -14.56 -2.69 -2.73
C SER A 148 -15.54 -2.50 -1.58
N ASP A 149 -15.62 -3.46 -0.64
CA ASP A 149 -16.55 -3.42 0.50
C ASP A 149 -15.85 -3.24 1.86
N ASP A 150 -14.52 -3.07 1.85
CA ASP A 150 -13.66 -2.94 3.03
C ASP A 150 -13.86 -4.06 4.08
N SER A 151 -14.40 -5.22 3.69
CA SER A 151 -14.80 -6.24 4.65
C SER A 151 -13.64 -6.89 5.42
N VAL A 152 -12.41 -6.80 4.91
CA VAL A 152 -11.20 -7.22 5.63
C VAL A 152 -10.80 -6.24 6.74
N LYS A 153 -11.25 -4.98 6.64
CA LYS A 153 -10.90 -3.88 7.55
C LYS A 153 -11.90 -3.69 8.71
N SER A 154 -12.84 -4.62 8.87
CA SER A 154 -13.84 -4.59 9.93
C SER A 154 -14.02 -5.96 10.58
N LYS A 155 -13.96 -5.98 11.91
CA LYS A 155 -14.19 -7.18 12.71
C LYS A 155 -15.62 -7.71 12.54
N SER A 156 -16.60 -6.83 12.34
CA SER A 156 -18.02 -7.23 12.18
C SER A 156 -18.27 -8.02 10.89
N THR A 157 -17.40 -7.83 9.89
CA THR A 157 -17.45 -8.53 8.60
C THR A 157 -16.44 -9.68 8.49
N GLY A 158 -15.86 -10.10 9.62
CA GLY A 158 -14.89 -11.19 9.69
C GLY A 158 -13.45 -10.79 9.34
N GLY A 159 -13.15 -9.50 9.29
CA GLY A 159 -11.81 -8.94 9.14
C GLY A 159 -11.22 -8.47 10.47
N ALA A 160 -10.41 -7.42 10.44
CA ALA A 160 -9.81 -6.79 11.62
C ALA A 160 -9.98 -5.27 11.55
N ASP A 161 -10.44 -4.66 12.65
CA ASP A 161 -10.60 -3.20 12.73
C ASP A 161 -9.25 -2.48 12.64
N ALA A 162 -9.23 -1.36 11.93
CA ALA A 162 -8.04 -0.52 11.80
C ALA A 162 -7.61 0.09 13.15
N TRP A 163 -6.30 0.20 13.35
CA TRP A 163 -5.75 1.16 14.31
C TRP A 163 -5.87 2.60 13.75
N PRO A 164 -5.76 3.64 14.60
CA PRO A 164 -5.93 5.03 14.16
C PRO A 164 -5.00 5.39 12.99
N SER A 165 -5.58 5.63 11.81
CA SER A 165 -4.86 5.86 10.54
C SER A 165 -4.08 7.18 10.50
N ASP A 166 -4.32 8.08 11.45
CA ASP A 166 -3.54 9.31 11.65
C ASP A 166 -2.19 9.03 12.35
N LYS A 167 -2.01 7.83 12.92
CA LYS A 167 -0.81 7.43 13.67
C LYS A 167 -0.12 6.17 13.12
N TYR A 168 -0.88 5.28 12.50
CA TYR A 168 -0.40 3.98 12.03
C TYR A 168 -0.74 3.77 10.56
N LEU A 169 0.23 3.24 9.81
CA LEU A 169 -0.05 2.57 8.55
C LEU A 169 -0.61 1.19 8.85
N ASN A 170 -1.87 0.98 8.51
CA ASN A 170 -2.52 -0.32 8.65
C ASN A 170 -2.34 -1.15 7.38
N LEU A 171 -1.75 -2.35 7.52
CA LEU A 171 -1.60 -3.32 6.43
C LEU A 171 -2.39 -4.57 6.78
N TRP A 172 -3.33 -4.97 5.92
CA TRP A 172 -4.05 -6.23 6.07
C TRP A 172 -3.45 -7.28 5.14
N VAL A 173 -3.22 -8.47 5.68
CA VAL A 173 -2.90 -9.68 4.92
C VAL A 173 -4.06 -10.64 5.13
N CYS A 174 -4.62 -11.15 4.05
CA CYS A 174 -5.81 -12.01 4.09
C CYS A 174 -5.73 -13.14 3.05
N PRO A 175 -6.65 -14.11 3.09
CA PRO A 175 -6.58 -15.32 2.26
C PRO A 175 -6.55 -15.02 0.75
N GLN A 176 -7.53 -14.28 0.25
CA GLN A 176 -7.66 -13.86 -1.14
C GLN A 176 -8.40 -12.52 -1.19
N ILE A 177 -8.02 -11.69 -2.16
CA ILE A 177 -8.72 -10.45 -2.48
C ILE A 177 -9.31 -10.62 -3.87
N LEU A 178 -10.62 -10.44 -4.01
CA LEU A 178 -11.33 -10.56 -5.27
C LEU A 178 -11.75 -9.19 -5.78
N ASP A 179 -11.85 -9.06 -7.10
CA ASP A 179 -12.57 -7.97 -7.76
C ASP A 179 -14.09 -8.25 -7.90
N GLU A 180 -14.81 -7.32 -8.52
CA GLU A 180 -16.27 -7.40 -8.69
C GLU A 180 -16.71 -8.57 -9.60
N ASP A 181 -15.81 -9.02 -10.47
CA ASP A 181 -16.05 -10.14 -11.39
C ASP A 181 -15.67 -11.49 -10.73
N GLY A 182 -15.12 -11.46 -9.51
CA GLY A 182 -14.69 -12.63 -8.76
C GLY A 182 -13.26 -13.10 -9.07
N GLU A 183 -12.48 -12.30 -9.80
CA GLU A 183 -11.10 -12.61 -10.15
C GLU A 183 -10.15 -12.17 -9.03
N GLU A 184 -9.10 -12.96 -8.79
CA GLU A 184 -8.13 -12.69 -7.74
C GLU A 184 -7.17 -11.54 -8.11
N ILE A 185 -6.98 -10.62 -7.16
CA ILE A 185 -6.01 -9.52 -7.24
C ILE A 185 -4.97 -9.63 -6.13
N LEU A 186 -3.82 -8.98 -6.31
CA LEU A 186 -2.73 -9.00 -5.32
C LEU A 186 -2.93 -7.98 -4.19
N GLY A 187 -3.73 -6.94 -4.39
CA GLY A 187 -3.97 -5.93 -3.36
C GLY A 187 -4.60 -4.63 -3.85
N TYR A 188 -4.79 -3.72 -2.91
CA TYR A 188 -5.29 -2.38 -3.14
C TYR A 188 -4.85 -1.46 -2.00
N GLY A 189 -4.86 -0.15 -2.24
CA GLY A 189 -4.64 0.88 -1.24
C GLY A 189 -5.71 1.97 -1.31
N THR A 190 -5.93 2.65 -0.20
CA THR A 190 -6.81 3.83 -0.14
C THR A 190 -5.95 5.08 -0.19
N ILE A 191 -6.14 5.94 -1.19
CA ILE A 191 -5.37 7.18 -1.34
C ILE A 191 -6.02 8.29 -0.49
N SER A 192 -5.95 8.16 0.82
CA SER A 192 -6.44 9.15 1.80
C SER A 192 -5.62 9.04 3.08
N TRP A 193 -5.33 10.19 3.70
CA TRP A 193 -4.67 10.26 5.01
C TRP A 193 -5.66 10.17 6.18
N ARG A 194 -6.97 10.26 5.92
CA ARG A 194 -8.05 10.05 6.88
C ARG A 194 -8.78 8.76 6.56
N SER A 195 -9.19 8.03 7.60
CA SER A 195 -10.20 6.97 7.45
C SER A 195 -11.45 7.57 6.81
N VAL A 196 -11.92 6.93 5.75
CA VAL A 196 -13.10 7.29 4.98
C VAL A 196 -14.16 6.22 5.11
#